data_AF-A0A2V8IMF0-F1
#
_entry.id   AF-A0A2V8IMF0-F1
#
_cell.length_a   1.000
_cell.length_b   1.000
_cell.length_c   1.000
_cell.angle_alpha   90.00
_cell.angle_beta   90.00
_cell.angle_gamma   90.00
#
_symmetry.space_group_name_H-M   'P 1'
#
loop_
_entity.id
_entity.type
_entity.pdbx_description
1 polymer ?
#
loop_
_entity_poly.entity_id
_entity_poly.type
_entity_poly.pdbx_seq_one_letter_code
_entity_poly.pdbx_strand_id
1 'polypeptide(L)' 'MIVSVSHNAVLKAELSIEGCSACVSDATTRFWEVLDGSRTYSGAHAIYILPVLARCPKCQGQIDEMTLVRPKSKV' A
#
# COMPACT_ATOMS: atom_id res chain seq x y z
N MET A 1 -10.70 -13.91 -4.11
CA MET A 1 -10.28 -14.30 -2.75
C MET A 1 -10.22 -13.05 -1.89
N ILE A 2 -10.73 -13.07 -0.66
CA ILE A 2 -10.60 -11.93 0.26
C ILE A 2 -9.43 -12.20 1.19
N VAL A 3 -8.53 -11.22 1.31
CA VAL A 3 -7.32 -11.30 2.12
C VAL A 3 -7.34 -10.21 3.17
N SER A 4 -7.51 -10.59 4.43
CA SER A 4 -7.31 -9.67 5.55
C SER A 4 -5.81 -9.39 5.72
N VAL A 5 -5.45 -8.12 5.81
CA VAL A 5 -4.07 -7.67 5.97
C VAL A 5 -3.78 -7.48 7.46
N SER A 6 -2.74 -8.11 7.98
CA SER A 6 -2.34 -7.88 9.37
C SER A 6 -1.77 -6.46 9.54
N HIS A 7 -1.93 -5.87 10.72
CA HIS A 7 -1.40 -4.53 11.01
C HIS A 7 0.12 -4.43 10.70
N ASN A 8 0.90 -5.47 10.99
CA ASN A 8 2.33 -5.50 10.65
C ASN A 8 2.60 -5.44 9.13
N ALA A 9 1.75 -6.07 8.31
CA ALA A 9 1.88 -5.96 6.86
C ALA A 9 1.53 -4.55 6.35
N VAL A 10 0.56 -3.88 6.98
CA VAL A 10 0.24 -2.48 6.70
C VAL A 10 1.44 -1.58 7.00
N LEU A 11 2.03 -1.69 8.21
CA LEU A 11 3.21 -0.91 8.60
C LEU A 11 4.40 -1.12 7.64
N LYS A 12 4.63 -2.36 7.19
CA LYS A 12 5.68 -2.65 6.20
C LYS A 12 5.39 -1.97 4.85
N ALA A 13 4.14 -1.98 4.40
CA ALA A 13 3.75 -1.32 3.16
C ALA A 13 3.87 0.21 3.26
N GLU A 14 3.48 0.82 4.39
CA GLU A 14 3.70 2.24 4.67
C GLU A 14 5.18 2.63 4.59
N LEU A 15 6.06 1.80 5.17
CA LEU A 15 7.50 2.01 5.11
C LEU A 15 8.09 1.79 3.70
N SER A 16 7.34 1.14 2.80
CA SER A 16 7.76 0.81 1.44
C SER A 16 7.32 1.85 0.40
N ILE A 17 6.60 2.91 0.80
CA ILE A 17 6.19 4.00 -0.09
C ILE A 17 6.87 5.32 0.30
N GLU A 18 7.03 6.22 -0.67
CA GLU A 18 7.58 7.56 -0.49
C GLU A 18 6.48 8.59 -0.17
N GLY A 19 5.26 8.37 -0.69
CA GLY A 19 4.10 9.18 -0.40
C GLY A 19 2.86 8.74 -1.20
N CYS A 20 1.73 9.38 -0.93
CA CYS A 20 0.46 9.15 -1.62
C CYS A 20 0.15 10.26 -2.63
N SER A 21 -0.84 10.02 -3.50
CA SER A 21 -1.30 10.97 -4.52
C SER A 21 -1.74 12.33 -3.99
N ALA A 22 -2.11 12.43 -2.72
CA ALA A 22 -2.43 13.72 -2.08
C ALA A 22 -1.21 14.62 -1.87
N CYS A 23 0.01 14.08 -1.82
CA CYS A 23 1.23 14.83 -1.49
C CYS A 23 2.41 14.57 -2.44
N VAL A 24 2.20 13.71 -3.43
CA VAL A 24 3.18 13.28 -4.43
C VAL A 24 2.45 13.19 -5.77
N SER A 25 2.86 14.00 -6.75
CA SER A 25 2.17 14.16 -8.03
C SER A 25 2.40 13.01 -9.02
N ASP A 26 3.43 12.19 -8.81
CA ASP A 26 3.83 11.05 -9.64
C ASP A 26 3.43 9.69 -9.03
N ALA A 27 2.49 9.68 -8.08
CA ALA A 27 1.93 8.45 -7.52
C ALA A 27 1.08 7.70 -8.56
N THR A 28 1.52 6.50 -8.97
CA THR A 28 0.91 5.72 -10.06
C THR A 28 0.51 4.30 -9.66
N THR A 29 1.09 3.76 -8.58
CA THR A 29 0.86 2.40 -8.09
C THR A 29 -0.27 2.40 -7.08
N ARG A 30 -1.19 1.43 -7.10
CA ARG A 30 -2.20 1.34 -6.03
C ARG A 30 -1.59 0.74 -4.77
N PHE A 31 -2.08 1.15 -3.60
CA PHE A 31 -1.53 0.65 -2.34
C PHE A 31 -1.67 -0.88 -2.19
N TRP A 32 -2.73 -1.48 -2.73
CA TRP A 32 -2.85 -2.94 -2.75
C TRP A 32 -1.75 -3.64 -3.56
N GLU A 33 -1.19 -3.02 -4.59
CA GLU A 33 -0.08 -3.58 -5.39
C GLU A 33 1.22 -3.61 -4.55
N VAL A 34 1.38 -2.63 -3.65
CA VAL A 34 2.49 -2.63 -2.67
C VAL A 34 2.30 -3.75 -1.64
N LEU A 35 1.07 -3.98 -1.19
CA LEU A 35 0.72 -5.09 -0.31
C LEU A 35 0.95 -6.45 -0.98
N ASP A 36 0.63 -6.57 -2.27
CA ASP A 36 0.80 -7.77 -3.08
C ASP A 36 2.28 -8.08 -3.35
N GLY A 37 3.08 -7.07 -3.73
CA GLY A 37 4.51 -7.21 -3.98
C GLY A 37 5.34 -7.63 -2.76
N SER A 38 4.76 -7.60 -1.56
CA SER A 38 5.36 -8.14 -0.33
C SER A 38 5.11 -9.64 -0.11
N ARG A 39 4.29 -10.29 -0.96
CA ARG A 39 3.84 -11.67 -0.80
C ARG A 39 4.24 -12.55 -1.98
N THR A 40 4.51 -13.82 -1.69
CA THR A 40 4.89 -14.84 -2.69
C THR A 40 3.68 -15.41 -3.46
N TYR A 41 2.45 -14.97 -3.17
CA TYR A 41 1.23 -15.49 -3.78
C TYR A 41 0.87 -14.68 -5.01
N SER A 42 1.16 -15.21 -6.20
CA SER A 42 0.68 -14.74 -7.49
C SER A 42 -0.80 -15.12 -7.71
N GLY A 43 -1.69 -14.53 -6.90
CA GLY A 43 -3.14 -14.75 -7.03
C GLY A 43 -3.81 -13.56 -7.70
N ALA A 44 -4.06 -13.63 -9.01
CA ALA A 44 -4.57 -12.53 -9.86
C ALA A 44 -5.91 -11.86 -9.43
N HIS A 45 -6.54 -12.30 -8.33
CA HIS A 45 -7.85 -11.80 -7.86
C HIS A 45 -7.98 -11.81 -6.32
N ALA A 46 -7.00 -11.23 -5.61
CA ALA A 46 -7.12 -10.95 -4.18
C ALA A 46 -7.72 -9.56 -3.94
N ILE A 47 -8.81 -9.49 -3.17
CA ILE A 47 -9.33 -8.26 -2.58
C ILE A 47 -8.67 -8.13 -1.22
N TYR A 48 -7.81 -7.13 -1.08
CA TYR A 48 -7.18 -6.82 0.20
C TYR A 48 -8.14 -5.99 1.05
N ILE A 49 -8.23 -6.33 2.33
CA ILE A 49 -8.98 -5.55 3.32
C ILE A 49 -8.03 -5.14 4.44
N LEU A 50 -7.87 -3.84 4.59
CA LEU A 50 -7.15 -3.16 5.65
C LEU A 50 -8.05 -3.10 6.89
N PRO A 51 -7.70 -3.78 7.98
CA PRO A 51 -8.46 -3.68 9.23
C PRO A 51 -8.33 -2.27 9.85
N VAL A 52 -7.28 -1.53 9.50
CA VAL A 52 -7.04 -0.12 9.83
C VAL A 52 -6.45 0.55 8.61
N LEU A 53 -6.91 1.76 8.29
CA LEU A 53 -6.36 2.56 7.19
C LEU A 53 -4.86 2.82 7.41
N ALA A 54 -4.10 2.69 6.34
CA ALA A 54 -2.69 3.02 6.34
C ALA A 54 -2.48 4.54 6.43
N ARG A 55 -1.27 4.96 6.78
CA ARG A 55 -0.86 6.36 6.83
C ARG A 55 0.27 6.66 5.86
N CYS A 56 0.14 7.78 5.16
CA CYS A 56 1.19 8.28 4.31
C CYS A 56 2.41 8.69 5.15
N PRO A 57 3.62 8.17 4.88
CA PRO A 57 4.81 8.56 5.64
C PRO A 57 5.16 10.04 5.45
N LYS A 58 4.78 10.66 4.32
CA LYS A 58 5.11 12.06 3.99
C LYS A 58 4.13 13.07 4.56
N CYS A 59 2.81 12.88 4.37
CA CYS A 59 1.80 13.84 4.79
C CYS A 59 0.91 13.35 5.95
N GLN A 60 1.11 12.13 6.44
CA GLN A 60 0.30 11.48 7.49
C GLN A 60 -1.19 11.31 7.14
N GLY A 61 -1.59 11.57 5.89
CA GLY A 61 -2.94 11.34 5.38
C GLY A 61 -3.30 9.86 5.35
N GLN A 62 -4.59 9.57 5.45
CA GLN A 62 -5.12 8.19 5.38
C GLN A 62 -4.97 7.62 3.97
N ILE A 63 -4.63 6.34 3.90
CA ILE A 63 -4.42 5.56 2.68
C ILE A 63 -5.28 4.29 2.80
N ASP A 64 -6.11 4.06 1.80
CA ASP A 64 -6.82 2.79 1.59
C ASP A 64 -6.14 1.97 0.48
N GLU A 65 -6.68 0.80 0.17
CA GLU A 65 -6.16 -0.12 -0.84
C GLU A 65 -6.11 0.49 -2.25
N MET A 66 -7.03 1.40 -2.55
CA MET A 66 -7.23 1.99 -3.88
C MET A 66 -6.43 3.28 -4.06
N THR A 67 -5.94 3.85 -2.96
CA THR A 67 -5.14 5.06 -2.94
C THR A 67 -3.87 4.86 -3.77
N LEU A 68 -3.60 5.80 -4.67
CA LEU A 68 -2.39 5.82 -5.45
C LEU A 68 -1.21 6.28 -4.59
N VAL A 69 -0.11 5.55 -4.70
CA VAL A 69 1.13 5.76 -3.95
C VAL A 69 2.33 5.68 -4.87
N ARG A 70 3.44 6.25 -4.41
CA ARG A 70 4.75 6.10 -5.05
C ARG A 70 5.58 5.11 -4.24
N PRO A 71 5.86 3.90 -4.74
CA PRO A 71 6.74 2.95 -4.07
C PRO A 71 8.16 3.50 -3.97
N LYS A 72 8.89 3.13 -2.91
CA LYS A 72 10.34 3.35 -2.85
C LYS A 72 11.02 2.50 -3.91
N SER A 73 11.94 3.09 -4.66
CA SER A 73 12.81 2.32 -5.57
C SER A 73 13.62 1.32 -4.73
N LYS A 74 13.60 0.03 -5.09
CA LYS A 74 14.50 -0.96 -4.48
C LYS A 74 15.93 -0.59 -4.88
N VAL A 75 16.72 -0.12 -3.93
CA VAL A 75 18.18 0.01 -4.06
C VAL A 75 18.81 -1.37 -3.97
#